data_AF-A0A4Q5TYG4-F1
#
_entry.id   AF-A0A4Q5TYG4-F1
#
_cell.length_a   1.000
_cell.length_b   1.000
_cell.length_c   1.000
_cell.angle_alpha   90.00
_cell.angle_beta   90.00
_cell.angle_gamma   90.00
#
_symmetry.space_group_name_H-M   'P 1'
#
loop_
_entity.id
_entity.type
_entity.pdbx_description
1 polymer ?
#
loop_
_entity_poly.entity_id
_entity_poly.type
_entity_poly.pdbx_seq_one_letter_code
_entity_poly.pdbx_strand_id
1 'polypeptide(L)'
;KYTRAMITAVLDGKLTDTSFRKDPLFGFDVPVSCPGVPADILDPRSTWADGNAYDQKAKYLAGLFNKNFERFSNAASAETKNAIPKM
;
A
#
# COMPACT_ATOMS: atom_id res chain seq x y z
N LYS A 1 0.22 17.31 7.78
CA LYS A 1 -1.24 17.56 7.89
C LYS A 1 -2.08 16.36 7.44
N TYR A 2 -1.88 15.81 6.24
CA TYR A 2 -2.70 14.71 5.71
C TYR A 2 -2.60 13.39 6.48
N THR A 3 -1.42 13.01 6.98
CA THR A 3 -1.26 11.82 7.84
C THR A 3 -2.16 11.87 9.08
N ARG A 4 -2.24 13.03 9.75
CA ARG A 4 -3.13 13.22 10.90
C ARG A 4 -4.61 13.12 10.51
N ALA A 5 -4.98 13.69 9.35
CA ALA A 5 -6.35 13.58 8.83
C ALA A 5 -6.74 12.12 8.51
N MET A 6 -5.84 11.32 7.92
CA MET A 6 -6.06 9.89 7.69
C MET A 6 -6.24 9.13 9.01
N ILE A 7 -5.40 9.40 10.02
CA ILE A 7 -5.52 8.79 11.34
C ILE A 7 -6.86 9.15 11.99
N THR A 8 -7.26 10.43 11.97
CA THR A 8 -8.56 10.86 12.48
C THR A 8 -9.72 10.18 11.74
N ALA A 9 -9.64 10.05 10.41
CA ALA A 9 -10.67 9.36 9.63
C ALA A 9 -10.79 7.87 9.99
N VAL A 10 -9.67 7.19 10.28
CA VAL A 10 -9.68 5.81 10.78
C VAL A 10 -10.33 5.73 12.16
N LEU A 11 -9.93 6.60 13.09
CA LEU A 11 -10.45 6.61 14.47
C LEU A 11 -11.94 6.96 14.54
N ASP A 12 -12.41 7.84 13.66
CA ASP A 12 -13.81 8.23 13.56
C ASP A 12 -14.66 7.22 12.76
N GLY A 13 -14.07 6.11 12.29
CA GLY A 13 -14.77 5.09 11.50
C GLY A 13 -15.15 5.53 10.08
N LYS A 14 -14.64 6.67 9.60
CA LYS A 14 -15.03 7.29 8.31
C LYS A 14 -14.53 6.53 7.08
N LEU A 15 -13.66 5.53 7.25
CA LEU A 15 -13.18 4.68 6.17
C LEU A 15 -13.93 3.35 6.05
N THR A 16 -14.86 3.05 6.97
CA THR A 16 -15.59 1.76 7.00
C THR A 16 -16.45 1.55 5.76
N ASP A 17 -17.13 2.60 5.30
CA ASP A 17 -18.06 2.54 4.17
C ASP A 17 -17.45 3.10 2.86
N THR A 18 -16.12 3.22 2.81
CA THR A 18 -15.42 3.73 1.62
C THR A 18 -15.03 2.58 0.69
N SER A 19 -15.03 2.82 -0.62
CA SER A 19 -14.49 1.84 -1.57
C SER A 19 -12.97 1.74 -1.46
N PHE A 20 -12.45 0.54 -1.66
CA PHE A 20 -11.01 0.29 -1.67
C PHE A 20 -10.57 -0.24 -3.02
N ARG A 21 -9.36 0.14 -3.43
CA ARG A 21 -8.62 -0.50 -4.52
C ARG A 21 -7.53 -1.37 -3.94
N LYS A 22 -7.21 -2.49 -4.58
CA LYS A 22 -6.04 -3.28 -4.21
C LYS A 22 -4.78 -2.69 -4.83
N ASP A 23 -3.71 -2.61 -4.05
CA ASP A 23 -2.38 -2.39 -4.60
C ASP A 23 -1.95 -3.62 -5.41
N PRO A 24 -1.51 -3.46 -6.68
CA PRO A 24 -1.23 -4.59 -7.55
C PRO A 24 0.00 -5.40 -7.15
N LEU A 25 0.99 -4.78 -6.47
CA LEU A 25 2.21 -5.44 -6.04
C LEU A 25 2.09 -5.93 -4.61
N PHE A 26 1.61 -5.08 -3.70
CA PHE A 26 1.59 -5.37 -2.27
C PHE A 26 0.28 -6.02 -1.79
N GLY A 27 -0.80 -5.96 -2.58
CA GLY A 27 -2.06 -6.67 -2.32
C GLY A 27 -2.93 -6.10 -1.20
N PHE A 28 -2.46 -5.07 -0.47
CA PHE A 28 -3.26 -4.38 0.54
C PHE A 28 -4.34 -3.50 -0.09
N ASP A 29 -5.38 -3.24 0.69
CA ASP A 29 -6.48 -2.36 0.31
C ASP A 29 -6.11 -0.89 0.59
N VAL A 30 -6.30 -0.03 -0.41
CA VAL A 30 -6.10 1.42 -0.32
C VAL A 30 -7.45 2.11 -0.49
N PRO A 31 -7.87 2.98 0.43
CA PRO A 31 -9.14 3.69 0.29
C PRO A 31 -9.08 4.63 -0.92
N VAL A 32 -10.13 4.64 -1.74
CA VAL A 32 -10.20 5.53 -2.92
C VAL A 32 -10.41 6.99 -2.53
N SER A 33 -10.90 7.25 -1.31
CA SER A 33 -11.12 8.59 -0.77
C SER A 33 -10.90 8.62 0.74
N CYS A 34 -10.57 9.79 1.28
CA CYS A 34 -10.43 10.01 2.72
C CYS A 34 -10.79 11.47 3.04
N PRO A 35 -11.70 11.75 3.98
CA PRO A 35 -12.06 13.11 4.34
C PRO A 35 -10.84 13.96 4.73
N GLY A 36 -10.74 15.17 4.17
CA GLY A 36 -9.63 16.09 4.44
C GLY A 36 -8.30 15.70 3.77
N VAL A 37 -8.30 14.71 2.88
CA VAL A 37 -7.12 14.26 2.12
C VAL A 37 -7.45 14.27 0.63
N PRO A 38 -6.67 14.99 -0.20
CA PRO A 38 -6.80 14.92 -1.65
C PRO A 38 -6.64 13.49 -2.20
N ALA A 39 -7.45 13.11 -3.19
CA ALA A 39 -7.49 11.73 -3.69
C ALA A 39 -6.21 11.31 -4.43
N ASP A 40 -5.53 12.25 -5.07
CA ASP A 40 -4.22 12.06 -5.72
C ASP A 40 -3.14 11.62 -4.71
N ILE A 41 -3.19 12.12 -3.46
CA ILE A 41 -2.27 11.69 -2.40
C ILE A 41 -2.50 10.23 -1.98
N LEU A 42 -3.71 9.70 -2.17
CA LEU A 42 -4.04 8.30 -1.86
C LEU A 42 -3.62 7.35 -2.99
N ASP A 43 -3.31 7.88 -4.18
CA ASP A 43 -2.69 7.14 -5.26
C ASP A 43 -1.24 7.61 -5.47
N PRO A 44 -0.26 6.98 -4.79
CA PRO A 44 1.14 7.40 -4.87
C PRO A 44 1.67 7.37 -6.31
N ARG A 45 1.14 6.52 -7.20
CA ARG A 45 1.52 6.50 -8.61
C ARG A 45 1.17 7.79 -9.32
N SER A 46 0.02 8.39 -9.00
CA SER A 46 -0.43 9.66 -9.58
C SER A 46 0.40 10.86 -9.13
N THR A 47 1.14 10.73 -8.03
CA THR A 47 2.02 11.80 -7.50
C THR A 47 3.37 11.87 -8.21
N TRP A 48 3.71 10.88 -9.04
CA TRP A 48 4.94 10.84 -9.82
C TRP A 48 4.71 11.44 -11.20
N ALA A 49 5.64 12.28 -11.65
CA ALA A 49 5.61 12.83 -13.01
C ALA A 49 5.72 11.73 -14.09
N ASP A 50 6.43 10.64 -13.77
CA ASP A 50 6.58 9.47 -14.62
C ASP A 50 6.06 8.22 -13.90
N GLY A 51 4.91 7.72 -14.34
CA GLY A 51 4.30 6.50 -13.81
C GLY A 51 5.13 5.24 -14.05
N ASN A 52 5.92 5.17 -15.14
CA ASN A 52 6.79 4.03 -15.38
C ASN A 52 7.98 4.03 -14.41
N ALA A 53 8.51 5.20 -14.08
CA ALA A 53 9.56 5.33 -13.06
C ALA A 53 9.04 4.90 -11.67
N TYR A 54 7.79 5.25 -11.34
CA TYR A 54 7.11 4.75 -10.14
C TYR A 54 7.01 3.22 -10.18
N ASP A 55 6.50 2.65 -11.26
CA ASP A 55 6.28 1.20 -11.39
C ASP A 55 7.60 0.43 -11.26
N GLN A 56 8.71 0.94 -11.82
CA GLN A 56 10.05 0.37 -11.64
C GLN A 56 10.52 0.43 -10.18
N LYS A 57 10.31 1.56 -9.49
CA LYS A 57 10.70 1.71 -8.08
C LYS A 57 9.85 0.87 -7.15
N ALA A 58 8.55 0.75 -7.42
CA ALA A 58 7.65 -0.10 -6.66
C ALA A 58 8.04 -1.59 -6.78
N LYS A 59 8.35 -2.06 -7.99
CA LYS A 59 8.89 -3.42 -8.22
C LYS A 59 10.24 -3.65 -7.53
N TYR A 60 11.14 -2.67 -7.60
CA TYR A 60 12.42 -2.74 -6.88
C TYR A 60 12.21 -2.88 -5.37
N LEU A 61 11.29 -2.10 -4.79
CA LEU A 61 10.95 -2.19 -3.37
C LEU A 61 10.32 -3.55 -3.02
N ALA A 62 9.39 -4.06 -3.83
CA ALA A 62 8.82 -5.39 -3.66
C ALA A 62 9.92 -6.48 -3.65
N GLY A 63 10.91 -6.37 -4.52
CA GLY A 63 12.08 -7.25 -4.53
C GLY A 63 12.92 -7.16 -3.25
N LEU A 64 13.11 -5.97 -2.68
CA LEU A 64 13.80 -5.81 -1.39
C LEU A 64 13.04 -6.46 -0.23
N PHE A 65 11.71 -6.34 -0.20
CA PHE A 65 10.87 -7.03 0.78
C PHE A 65 11.00 -8.56 0.67
N ASN A 66 10.88 -9.10 -0.55
CA ASN A 66 11.03 -10.52 -0.84
C ASN A 66 12.40 -11.03 -0.37
N LYS A 67 13.48 -10.35 -0.77
CA LYS A 67 14.86 -10.72 -0.38
C LYS A 67 15.07 -10.68 1.12
N ASN A 68 14.53 -9.67 1.81
CA ASN A 68 14.62 -9.61 3.27
C ASN A 68 13.84 -10.74 3.95
N PHE A 69 12.68 -11.11 3.38
CA PHE A 69 11.83 -12.16 3.91
C PHE A 69 12.44 -13.56 3.82
N GLU A 70 13.33 -13.83 2.87
CA GLU A 70 14.03 -15.12 2.74
C GLU A 70 14.63 -15.61 4.07
N ARG A 71 15.15 -14.68 4.89
CA ARG A 71 15.73 -14.94 6.22
C ARG A 71 14.74 -15.51 7.24
N PHE A 72 13.44 -15.26 7.04
CA PHE A 72 12.36 -15.62 7.95
C PHE A 72 11.41 -16.68 7.36
N SER A 73 11.62 -17.05 6.09
CA SER A 73 10.73 -17.93 5.33
C SER A 73 10.45 -19.28 6.00
N ASN A 74 11.43 -19.86 6.69
CA ASN A 74 11.24 -21.14 7.38
C ASN A 74 10.39 -21.04 8.65
N ALA A 75 10.38 -19.89 9.31
CA ALA A 75 9.63 -19.65 10.55
C ALA A 75 8.23 -19.05 10.31
N ALA A 76 7.96 -18.59 9.08
CA ALA A 76 6.70 -17.93 8.75
C ALA A 76 5.56 -18.92 8.49
N SER A 77 4.35 -18.54 8.92
CA SER A 77 3.11 -19.25 8.58
C SER A 77 2.82 -19.17 7.07
N ALA A 78 1.94 -20.06 6.59
CA ALA A 78 1.47 -20.03 5.21
C ALA A 78 0.77 -18.70 4.87
N GLU A 79 0.02 -18.14 5.83
CA GLU A 79 -0.65 -16.84 5.68
C GLU A 79 0.35 -15.71 5.44
N THR A 80 1.42 -15.64 6.25
CA THR A 80 2.47 -14.63 6.08
C THR A 80 3.21 -14.80 4.76
N LYS A 81 3.45 -16.04 4.31
CA LYS A 81 4.07 -16.32 3.01
C LYS A 81 3.19 -15.86 1.85
N ASN A 82 1.88 -16.02 1.96
CA ASN A 82 0.93 -15.60 0.93
C ASN A 82 0.72 -14.07 0.87
N ALA A 83 1.11 -13.35 1.93
CA ALA A 83 1.00 -11.89 2.02
C ALA A 83 2.25 -11.13 1.52
N ILE A 84 3.29 -11.84 1.05
CA ILE A 84 4.50 -11.22 0.50
C ILE A 84 4.16 -10.50 -0.82
N PRO A 85 4.77 -9.34 -1.11
CA PRO A 85 4.54 -8.63 -2.37
C PRO A 85 4.78 -9.51 -3.60
N LYS A 86 3.88 -9.41 -4.57
CA LYS A 86 3.96 -10.07 -5.87
C LYS A 86 5.07 -9.44 -6.71
N MET A 87 5.73 -10.27 -7.51
CA MET A 87 6.75 -9.88 -8.49
C MET A 87 6.20 -9.90 -9.91
#